data_AF-A0AAW5QQU5-F1
#
_entry.id   AF-A0AAW5QQU5-F1
#
_cell.length_a   1.000
_cell.length_b   1.000
_cell.length_c   1.000
_cell.angle_alpha   90.00
_cell.angle_beta   90.00
_cell.angle_gamma   90.00
#
_symmetry.space_group_name_H-M   'P 1'
#
loop_
_entity.id
_entity.type
_entity.pdbx_description
1 polymer ?
#
loop_
_entity_poly.entity_id
_entity_poly.type
_entity_poly.pdbx_seq_one_letter_code
_entity_poly.pdbx_strand_id
1 'polypeptide(L)'
;MTRRLAPVAALAALLAGAATVYAQAAHAQARLPDGGTARAGGSGVVEAHYVAPTARYAHGVLGDAIEAGGLAVRDAAGRRHVLMLSGDSVFEDITPRLADLDGDGGAEVIAVRSYLARGSALAVYGMRGDAFVHIAETAPIGRPGRWLNPAAIADLTGDGRLEVAIVRTPHIGGRLEVWRLRAGGLSRLAALDGFSNHVIGSRTLGLAAVGDVDGDGVADLVLPDARRTALVAVTLAGGRARIIGRAAMPAPVVGTVSISGERVSASLAGGRRGTVSFAAFRD
;
A
#
# COMPACT_ATOMS: atom_id res chain seq x y z
N MET A 1 29.13 55.68 -34.91
CA MET A 1 28.46 55.28 -33.64
C MET A 1 27.63 54.03 -33.89
N THR A 2 28.17 52.84 -33.63
CA THR A 2 27.44 51.57 -33.77
C THR A 2 27.17 51.01 -32.37
N ARG A 3 25.93 51.16 -31.88
CA ARG A 3 25.47 50.53 -30.64
C ARG A 3 25.36 49.01 -30.88
N ARG A 4 26.23 48.23 -30.24
CA ARG A 4 26.05 46.78 -30.11
C ARG A 4 24.83 46.51 -29.24
N LEU A 5 23.78 45.97 -29.84
CA LEU A 5 22.69 45.32 -29.11
C LEU A 5 23.17 43.92 -28.70
N ALA A 6 23.18 43.65 -27.40
CA ALA A 6 23.23 42.32 -26.83
C ALA A 6 22.14 42.25 -25.72
N PRO A 7 21.63 41.07 -25.36
CA PRO A 7 20.83 40.19 -26.22
C PRO A 7 19.47 39.90 -25.55
N VAL A 8 18.35 40.22 -26.22
CA VAL A 8 17.00 39.84 -25.74
C VAL A 8 16.82 38.31 -25.69
N ALA A 9 17.57 37.57 -26.52
CA ALA A 9 17.52 36.11 -26.58
C ALA A 9 18.05 35.39 -25.32
N ALA A 10 19.04 35.95 -24.61
CA ALA A 10 19.58 35.32 -23.40
C ALA A 10 18.60 35.39 -22.23
N LEU A 11 17.85 36.49 -22.12
CA LEU A 11 16.84 36.67 -21.07
C LEU A 11 15.64 35.73 -21.27
N ALA A 12 15.22 35.53 -22.53
CA ALA A 12 14.13 34.59 -22.86
C ALA A 12 14.50 33.12 -22.56
N ALA A 13 15.73 32.69 -22.82
CA ALA A 13 16.21 31.36 -22.49
C ALA A 13 16.33 31.12 -20.97
N LEU A 14 16.78 32.13 -20.21
CA LEU A 14 16.84 32.09 -18.75
C LEU A 14 15.43 32.01 -18.12
N LEU A 15 14.47 32.80 -18.62
CA LEU A 15 13.08 32.79 -18.16
C LEU A 15 12.37 31.47 -18.49
N ALA A 16 12.60 30.91 -19.68
CA ALA A 16 12.06 29.60 -20.07
C ALA A 16 12.63 28.48 -19.18
N GLY A 17 13.94 28.49 -18.92
CA GLY A 17 14.59 27.52 -18.02
C GLY A 17 14.05 27.61 -16.58
N ALA A 18 13.88 28.81 -16.05
CA ALA A 18 13.32 29.01 -14.71
C ALA A 18 11.85 28.55 -14.62
N ALA A 19 11.03 28.83 -15.64
CA ALA A 19 9.65 28.39 -15.70
C ALA A 19 9.53 26.85 -15.76
N THR A 20 10.40 26.18 -16.53
CA THR A 20 10.44 24.71 -16.59
C THR A 20 10.86 24.09 -15.25
N VAL A 21 11.88 24.64 -14.59
CA VAL A 21 12.31 24.19 -13.24
C VAL A 21 11.18 24.38 -12.22
N TYR A 22 10.51 25.53 -12.26
CA TYR A 22 9.40 25.82 -11.36
C TYR A 22 8.21 24.88 -11.59
N ALA A 23 7.85 24.62 -12.85
CA ALA A 23 6.79 23.69 -13.21
C ALA A 23 7.12 22.24 -12.78
N GLN A 24 8.36 21.80 -12.95
CA GLN A 24 8.81 20.48 -12.46
C GLN A 24 8.75 20.39 -10.93
N ALA A 25 9.21 21.42 -10.22
CA ALA A 25 9.16 21.47 -8.76
C ALA A 25 7.71 21.51 -8.22
N ALA A 26 6.82 22.24 -8.90
CA ALA A 26 5.40 22.30 -8.56
C ALA A 26 4.73 20.94 -8.83
N HIS A 27 5.00 20.31 -9.97
CA HIS A 27 4.49 18.97 -10.29
C HIS A 27 4.96 17.92 -9.29
N ALA A 28 6.24 17.96 -8.87
CA ALA A 28 6.79 17.03 -7.88
C ALA A 28 6.07 17.09 -6.52
N GLN A 29 5.39 18.20 -6.22
CA GLN A 29 4.65 18.42 -4.97
C GLN A 29 3.13 18.28 -5.14
N ALA A 30 2.63 18.17 -6.38
CA ALA A 30 1.21 18.03 -6.64
C ALA A 30 0.71 16.70 -6.05
N ARG A 31 -0.37 16.74 -5.27
CA ARG A 31 -0.95 15.54 -4.66
C ARG A 31 -1.55 14.62 -5.72
N LEU A 32 -1.46 13.31 -5.48
CA LEU A 32 -2.21 12.33 -6.25
C LEU A 32 -3.72 12.64 -6.12
N PRO A 33 -4.47 12.73 -7.24
CA PRO A 33 -5.92 12.85 -7.19
C PRO A 33 -6.56 11.71 -6.39
N ASP A 34 -7.57 12.02 -5.60
CA ASP A 34 -8.25 11.09 -4.67
C ASP A 34 -7.33 10.41 -3.63
N GLY A 35 -6.06 10.83 -3.56
CA GLY A 35 -5.06 10.27 -2.65
C GLY A 35 -5.29 10.70 -1.21
N GLY A 36 -5.22 9.76 -0.28
CA GLY A 36 -5.35 10.03 1.14
C GLY A 36 -4.04 10.51 1.77
N THR A 37 -4.12 10.82 3.07
CA THR A 37 -2.97 11.14 3.91
C THR A 37 -2.93 10.17 5.07
N ALA A 38 -1.84 9.42 5.19
CA ALA A 38 -1.58 8.55 6.32
C ALA A 38 -0.98 9.36 7.48
N ARG A 39 -1.30 8.96 8.72
CA ARG A 39 -0.80 9.59 9.95
C ARG A 39 -0.37 8.50 10.93
N ALA A 40 0.70 8.76 11.66
CA ALA A 40 1.19 7.92 12.75
C ALA A 40 1.74 8.81 13.87
N GLY A 41 1.82 8.27 15.09
CA GLY A 41 2.55 8.87 16.20
C GLY A 41 3.98 8.32 16.28
N GLY A 42 4.72 8.73 17.31
CA GLY A 42 6.08 8.24 17.58
C GLY A 42 7.19 9.09 16.95
N SER A 43 8.39 8.52 16.87
CA SER A 43 9.52 9.08 16.13
C SER A 43 9.37 8.82 14.62
N GLY A 44 10.32 9.25 13.78
CA GLY A 44 10.27 8.92 12.35
C GLY A 44 9.16 9.65 11.57
N VAL A 45 8.44 8.95 10.68
CA VAL A 45 7.43 9.55 9.80
C VAL A 45 6.08 9.68 10.51
N VAL A 46 5.53 10.89 10.57
CA VAL A 46 4.22 11.17 11.21
C VAL A 46 3.10 11.45 10.21
N GLU A 47 3.46 11.79 8.97
CA GLU A 47 2.50 12.01 7.88
C GLU A 47 3.09 11.58 6.54
N ALA A 48 2.30 10.92 5.70
CA ALA A 48 2.71 10.53 4.35
C ALA A 48 1.57 10.66 3.34
N HIS A 49 1.88 11.06 2.11
CA HIS A 49 0.95 11.08 0.99
C HIS A 49 1.68 10.98 -0.35
N TYR A 50 1.01 10.45 -1.36
CA TYR A 50 1.56 10.33 -2.70
C TYR A 50 1.49 11.66 -3.48
N VAL A 51 2.50 11.90 -4.30
CA VAL A 51 2.68 13.12 -5.10
C VAL A 51 3.12 12.81 -6.53
N ALA A 52 3.21 13.85 -7.36
CA ALA A 52 3.63 13.80 -8.75
C ALA A 52 2.79 12.84 -9.61
N PRO A 53 1.47 13.10 -9.75
CA PRO A 53 0.58 12.27 -10.55
C PRO A 53 1.13 12.09 -11.97
N THR A 54 1.05 10.88 -12.50
CA THR A 54 1.68 10.54 -13.78
C THR A 54 0.88 9.48 -14.54
N ALA A 55 0.86 9.60 -15.86
CA ALA A 55 0.25 8.63 -16.77
C ALA A 55 1.26 7.64 -17.36
N ARG A 56 2.51 7.58 -16.85
CA ARG A 56 3.57 6.73 -17.40
C ARG A 56 3.35 5.22 -17.23
N TYR A 57 2.36 4.84 -16.44
CA TYR A 57 1.98 3.46 -16.19
C TYR A 57 0.45 3.35 -16.17
N ALA A 58 -0.13 3.07 -17.33
CA ALA A 58 -1.58 3.03 -17.50
C ALA A 58 -2.11 1.60 -17.28
N HIS A 59 -2.11 1.12 -16.03
CA HIS A 59 -2.68 -0.18 -15.71
C HIS A 59 -4.20 -0.11 -15.45
N GLY A 60 -4.70 0.94 -14.80
CA GLY A 60 -6.14 1.15 -14.65
C GLY A 60 -6.79 0.44 -13.47
N VAL A 61 -6.00 -0.28 -12.66
CA VAL A 61 -6.55 -1.22 -11.67
C VAL A 61 -7.30 -0.50 -10.54
N LEU A 62 -6.93 0.75 -10.25
CA LEU A 62 -7.47 1.59 -9.19
C LEU A 62 -8.56 2.57 -9.64
N GLY A 63 -9.13 2.36 -10.84
CA GLY A 63 -10.26 3.13 -11.35
C GLY A 63 -9.90 4.33 -12.23
N ASP A 64 -8.62 4.67 -12.33
CA ASP A 64 -8.07 5.60 -13.32
C ASP A 64 -6.69 5.13 -13.81
N ALA A 65 -6.09 5.88 -14.74
CA ALA A 65 -4.76 5.61 -15.28
C ALA A 65 -3.68 6.53 -14.69
N ILE A 66 -3.92 7.10 -13.49
CA ILE A 66 -3.04 8.08 -12.87
C ILE A 66 -2.41 7.46 -11.62
N GLU A 67 -1.11 7.27 -11.67
CA GLU A 67 -0.33 6.74 -10.56
C GLU A 67 0.59 7.82 -9.98
N ALA A 68 1.21 7.54 -8.84
CA ALA A 68 2.10 8.50 -8.21
C ALA A 68 3.56 8.32 -8.61
N GLY A 69 4.21 9.42 -8.97
CA GLY A 69 5.63 9.46 -9.27
C GLY A 69 6.53 9.68 -8.06
N GLY A 70 5.96 10.09 -6.93
CA GLY A 70 6.71 10.37 -5.71
C GLY A 70 5.90 10.17 -4.43
N LEU A 71 6.61 10.24 -3.32
CA LEU A 71 6.11 10.09 -1.96
C LEU A 71 6.60 11.28 -1.13
N ALA A 72 5.67 12.04 -0.57
CA ALA A 72 5.98 13.15 0.33
C ALA A 72 5.67 12.74 1.78
N VAL A 73 6.61 13.01 2.67
CA VAL A 73 6.48 12.71 4.10
C VAL A 73 6.84 13.90 4.97
N ARG A 74 6.27 13.93 6.18
CA ARG A 74 6.71 14.79 7.27
C ARG A 74 7.21 13.92 8.42
N ASP A 75 8.40 14.23 8.92
CA ASP A 75 8.95 13.57 10.10
C ASP A 75 8.46 14.20 11.42
N ALA A 76 8.75 13.55 12.54
CA ALA A 76 8.38 14.01 13.88
C ALA A 76 8.99 15.37 14.25
N ALA A 77 10.10 15.78 13.61
CA ALA A 77 10.70 17.11 13.78
C ALA A 77 10.03 18.18 12.90
N GLY A 78 9.02 17.81 12.11
CA GLY A 78 8.30 18.71 11.21
C GLY A 78 8.96 18.92 9.86
N ARG A 79 10.10 18.27 9.58
CA ARG A 79 10.80 18.40 8.30
C ARG A 79 10.05 17.65 7.21
N ARG A 80 10.06 18.22 6.01
CA ARG A 80 9.43 17.64 4.83
C ARG A 80 10.48 16.96 3.97
N HIS A 81 10.16 15.75 3.52
CA HIS A 81 10.98 14.99 2.60
C HIS A 81 10.13 14.59 1.39
N VAL A 82 10.71 14.62 0.20
CA VAL A 82 10.06 14.17 -1.03
C VAL A 82 10.98 13.19 -1.72
N LEU A 83 10.51 11.95 -1.87
CA LEU A 83 11.19 10.91 -2.62
C LEU A 83 10.54 10.78 -3.99
N MET A 84 11.34 10.91 -5.04
CA MET A 84 10.91 10.72 -6.42
C MET A 84 11.39 9.38 -6.95
N LEU A 85 10.48 8.62 -7.56
CA LEU A 85 10.85 7.41 -8.29
C LEU A 85 11.46 7.76 -9.64
N SER A 86 12.37 6.92 -10.11
CA SER A 86 12.84 6.92 -11.50
C SER A 86 11.68 6.65 -12.47
N GLY A 87 11.86 7.04 -13.74
CA GLY A 87 10.83 6.90 -14.78
C GLY A 87 10.43 5.47 -15.12
N ASP A 88 11.10 4.47 -14.56
CA ASP A 88 10.84 3.04 -14.76
C ASP A 88 9.81 2.45 -13.77
N SER A 89 9.32 3.24 -12.81
CA SER A 89 8.38 2.79 -11.79
C SER A 89 7.42 3.89 -11.32
N VAL A 90 6.32 3.48 -10.68
CA VAL A 90 5.32 4.33 -10.02
C VAL A 90 4.96 3.74 -8.66
N PHE A 91 4.35 4.53 -7.78
CA PHE A 91 3.58 4.01 -6.66
C PHE A 91 2.15 3.75 -7.15
N GLU A 92 1.74 2.47 -7.18
CA GLU A 92 0.41 2.02 -7.64
C GLU A 92 -0.48 1.73 -6.43
N ASP A 93 -0.88 2.80 -5.74
CA ASP A 93 -1.63 2.82 -4.47
C ASP A 93 -2.27 4.21 -4.27
N ILE A 94 -3.25 4.34 -3.35
CA ILE A 94 -4.02 5.58 -3.16
C ILE A 94 -3.61 6.31 -1.88
N THR A 95 -3.35 5.57 -0.80
CA THR A 95 -2.92 6.13 0.48
C THR A 95 -1.79 5.27 1.02
N PRO A 96 -0.61 5.85 1.35
CA PRO A 96 0.46 5.09 1.98
C PRO A 96 -0.02 4.48 3.30
N ARG A 97 0.67 3.46 3.80
CA ARG A 97 0.42 2.92 5.15
C ARG A 97 1.62 3.24 6.03
N LEU A 98 1.38 3.57 7.29
CA LEU A 98 2.43 3.90 8.27
C LEU A 98 2.39 2.89 9.42
N ALA A 99 3.52 2.28 9.74
CA ALA A 99 3.68 1.40 10.89
C ALA A 99 5.16 1.28 11.28
N ASP A 100 5.43 1.12 12.57
CA ASP A 100 6.76 0.85 13.11
C ASP A 100 7.10 -0.64 12.88
N LEU A 101 7.79 -0.93 11.76
CA LEU A 101 8.05 -2.31 11.32
C LEU A 101 9.36 -2.85 11.89
N ASP A 102 10.33 -1.98 12.18
CA ASP A 102 11.60 -2.38 12.77
C ASP A 102 11.64 -2.30 14.31
N GLY A 103 10.67 -1.62 14.93
CA GLY A 103 10.46 -1.55 16.38
C GLY A 103 11.25 -0.43 17.04
N ASP A 104 11.68 0.59 16.29
CA ASP A 104 12.50 1.69 16.80
C ASP A 104 11.67 2.85 17.41
N GLY A 105 10.35 2.70 17.42
CA GLY A 105 9.39 3.69 17.91
C GLY A 105 8.96 4.70 16.85
N GLY A 106 9.52 4.64 15.64
CA GLY A 106 9.13 5.45 14.50
C GLY A 106 8.49 4.66 13.38
N ALA A 107 7.56 5.30 12.65
CA ALA A 107 6.87 4.61 11.58
C ALA A 107 7.68 4.61 10.28
N GLU A 108 7.71 3.45 9.62
CA GLU A 108 8.03 3.29 8.22
C GLU A 108 6.81 3.56 7.34
N VAL A 109 7.07 3.90 6.07
CA VAL A 109 6.07 3.95 5.01
C VAL A 109 6.07 2.65 4.23
N ILE A 110 4.91 2.01 4.18
CA ILE A 110 4.64 0.82 3.38
C ILE A 110 3.89 1.25 2.13
N ALA A 111 4.44 0.89 0.97
CA ALA A 111 3.93 1.28 -0.34
C ALA A 111 3.95 0.13 -1.35
N VAL A 112 3.17 0.28 -2.43
CA VAL A 112 3.20 -0.62 -3.58
C VAL A 112 3.94 0.07 -4.73
N ARG A 113 5.15 -0.40 -5.04
CA ARG A 113 5.95 0.13 -6.15
C ARG A 113 5.78 -0.76 -7.37
N SER A 114 5.24 -0.22 -8.46
CA SER A 114 5.07 -0.93 -9.73
C SER A 114 6.10 -0.51 -10.76
N TYR A 115 6.89 -1.48 -11.22
CA TYR A 115 7.81 -1.28 -12.32
C TYR A 115 7.12 -1.48 -13.66
N LEU A 116 7.39 -0.56 -14.60
CA LEU A 116 6.80 -0.57 -15.94
C LEU A 116 7.00 -1.90 -16.67
N ALA A 117 8.14 -2.58 -16.43
CA ALA A 117 8.49 -3.84 -17.10
C ALA A 117 8.34 -5.09 -16.21
N ARG A 118 8.27 -4.95 -14.88
CA ARG A 118 8.50 -6.06 -13.94
C ARG A 118 7.37 -6.33 -12.94
N GLY A 119 6.32 -5.51 -12.96
CA GLY A 119 5.21 -5.60 -12.01
C GLY A 119 5.53 -4.97 -10.66
N SER A 120 4.62 -5.15 -9.71
CA SER A 120 4.66 -4.56 -8.38
C SER A 120 5.61 -5.25 -7.41
N ALA A 121 6.03 -4.50 -6.41
CA ALA A 121 6.76 -4.96 -5.24
C ALA A 121 6.19 -4.25 -4.00
N LEU A 122 6.15 -4.97 -2.89
CA LEU A 122 6.01 -4.35 -1.58
C LEU A 122 7.32 -3.62 -1.28
N ALA A 123 7.23 -2.32 -1.00
CA ALA A 123 8.37 -1.46 -0.71
C ALA A 123 8.19 -0.77 0.64
N VAL A 124 9.29 -0.60 1.37
CA VAL A 124 9.36 0.01 2.69
C VAL A 124 10.37 1.14 2.66
N TYR A 125 9.95 2.31 3.14
CA TYR A 125 10.76 3.52 3.25
C TYR A 125 10.71 4.04 4.68
N GLY A 126 11.73 4.75 5.13
CA GLY A 126 11.73 5.30 6.48
C GLY A 126 12.91 6.23 6.73
N MET A 127 13.02 6.71 7.96
CA MET A 127 14.09 7.60 8.37
C MET A 127 15.34 6.81 8.73
N ARG A 128 16.51 7.29 8.28
CA ARG A 128 17.83 6.85 8.74
C ARG A 128 18.62 8.10 9.11
N GLY A 129 18.65 8.41 10.41
CA GLY A 129 19.01 9.74 10.89
C GLY A 129 18.05 10.78 10.32
N ASP A 130 18.59 11.77 9.63
CA ASP A 130 17.82 12.88 9.05
C ASP A 130 17.39 12.65 7.60
N ALA A 131 17.75 11.51 6.99
CA ALA A 131 17.42 11.20 5.62
C ALA A 131 16.23 10.25 5.53
N PHE A 132 15.29 10.55 4.63
CA PHE A 132 14.24 9.63 4.21
C PHE A 132 14.76 8.74 3.08
N VAL A 133 14.80 7.43 3.29
CA VAL A 133 15.45 6.47 2.39
C VAL A 133 14.57 5.26 2.09
N HIS A 134 14.88 4.58 0.99
CA HIS A 134 14.38 3.24 0.72
C HIS A 134 15.08 2.24 1.65
N ILE A 135 14.30 1.47 2.43
CA ILE A 135 14.81 0.49 3.39
C ILE A 135 14.87 -0.89 2.75
N ALA A 136 13.76 -1.37 2.21
CA ALA A 136 13.63 -2.73 1.70
C ALA A 136 12.53 -2.83 0.64
N GLU A 137 12.69 -3.78 -0.29
CA GLU A 137 11.61 -4.17 -1.20
C GLU A 137 11.63 -5.68 -1.47
N THR A 138 10.46 -6.23 -1.80
CA THR A 138 10.36 -7.58 -2.36
C THR A 138 10.81 -7.61 -3.82
N ALA A 139 11.10 -8.80 -4.34
CA ALA A 139 11.31 -8.95 -5.78
C ALA A 139 10.02 -8.58 -6.55
N PRO A 140 10.11 -7.80 -7.65
CA PRO A 140 8.96 -7.48 -8.48
C PRO A 140 8.24 -8.72 -8.99
N ILE A 141 6.91 -8.66 -9.06
CA ILE A 141 6.07 -9.84 -9.24
C ILE A 141 5.88 -10.31 -10.70
N GLY A 142 6.87 -10.06 -11.55
CA GLY A 142 7.04 -10.68 -12.85
C GLY A 142 7.04 -9.68 -14.01
N ARG A 143 5.84 -9.34 -14.51
CA ARG A 143 5.65 -8.60 -15.77
C ARG A 143 4.72 -7.38 -15.58
N PRO A 144 4.59 -6.49 -16.57
CA PRO A 144 3.71 -5.31 -16.47
C PRO A 144 2.27 -5.71 -16.08
N GLY A 145 1.59 -4.86 -15.32
CA GLY A 145 0.22 -5.09 -14.84
C GLY A 145 0.09 -6.15 -13.75
N ARG A 146 1.18 -6.75 -13.27
CA ARG A 146 1.13 -7.63 -12.10
C ARG A 146 1.14 -6.77 -10.84
N TRP A 147 -0.03 -6.64 -10.22
CA TRP A 147 -0.24 -5.84 -9.03
C TRP A 147 -0.44 -6.70 -7.76
N LEU A 148 -0.17 -6.12 -6.59
CA LEU A 148 -0.42 -6.69 -5.27
C LEU A 148 -1.15 -5.65 -4.42
N ASN A 149 -2.02 -6.11 -3.52
CA ASN A 149 -2.73 -5.24 -2.59
C ASN A 149 -2.36 -5.57 -1.15
N PRO A 150 -1.88 -4.61 -0.34
CA PRO A 150 -1.73 -4.82 1.10
C PRO A 150 -3.07 -5.13 1.76
N ALA A 151 -3.10 -6.22 2.53
CA ALA A 151 -4.27 -6.70 3.25
C ALA A 151 -4.26 -6.25 4.72
N ALA A 152 -3.10 -6.33 5.38
CA ALA A 152 -2.99 -5.98 6.80
C ALA A 152 -1.55 -5.63 7.20
N ILE A 153 -1.45 -4.89 8.31
CA ILE A 153 -0.21 -4.70 9.06
C ILE A 153 -0.54 -4.92 10.54
N ALA A 154 -0.02 -6.00 11.13
CA ALA A 154 -0.32 -6.41 12.51
C ALA A 154 0.71 -7.43 13.00
N ASP A 155 0.81 -7.65 14.31
CA ASP A 155 1.52 -8.80 14.87
C ASP A 155 0.67 -10.06 14.66
N LEU A 156 0.90 -10.74 13.53
CA LEU A 156 0.13 -11.91 13.11
C LEU A 156 0.70 -13.20 13.69
N THR A 157 1.91 -13.14 14.25
CA THR A 157 2.58 -14.31 14.85
C THR A 157 2.49 -14.36 16.36
N GLY A 158 2.16 -13.24 17.01
CA GLY A 158 2.08 -13.08 18.47
C GLY A 158 3.43 -12.88 19.14
N ASP A 159 4.46 -12.44 18.41
CA ASP A 159 5.82 -12.25 18.94
C ASP A 159 6.19 -10.78 19.23
N GLY A 160 5.21 -9.89 19.15
CA GLY A 160 5.36 -8.46 19.39
C GLY A 160 5.92 -7.67 18.21
N ARG A 161 6.15 -8.29 17.04
CA ARG A 161 6.63 -7.60 15.83
C ARG A 161 5.56 -7.58 14.76
N LEU A 162 5.50 -6.49 14.00
CA LEU A 162 4.52 -6.35 12.93
C LEU A 162 4.93 -7.10 11.65
N GLU A 163 3.94 -7.73 11.03
CA GLU A 163 4.00 -8.32 9.70
C GLU A 163 3.20 -7.46 8.73
N VAL A 164 3.55 -7.55 7.45
CA VAL A 164 2.75 -7.03 6.34
C VAL A 164 2.16 -8.20 5.56
N ALA A 165 0.84 -8.31 5.56
CA ALA A 165 0.12 -9.24 4.70
C ALA A 165 -0.24 -8.56 3.38
N ILE A 166 -0.02 -9.24 2.26
CA ILE A 166 -0.41 -8.79 0.92
C ILE A 166 -1.17 -9.89 0.18
N VAL A 167 -2.01 -9.52 -0.78
CA VAL A 167 -2.49 -10.47 -1.79
C VAL A 167 -1.84 -10.15 -3.11
N ARG A 168 -0.98 -11.06 -3.58
CA ARG A 168 -0.32 -11.01 -4.88
C ARG A 168 -1.31 -11.38 -5.97
N THR A 169 -1.40 -10.53 -6.99
CA THR A 169 -2.28 -10.71 -8.16
C THR A 169 -3.73 -11.05 -7.79
N PRO A 170 -4.43 -10.18 -7.04
CA PRO A 170 -5.75 -10.47 -6.47
C PRO A 170 -6.83 -10.77 -7.53
N HIS A 171 -6.62 -10.39 -8.80
CA HIS A 171 -7.55 -10.65 -9.90
C HIS A 171 -7.21 -11.90 -10.72
N ILE A 172 -6.11 -12.59 -10.40
CA ILE A 172 -5.59 -13.70 -11.21
C ILE A 172 -5.14 -14.87 -10.32
N GLY A 173 -4.00 -14.72 -9.64
CA GLY A 173 -3.40 -15.81 -8.84
C GLY A 173 -3.95 -15.84 -7.42
N GLY A 174 -4.21 -14.69 -6.83
CA GLY A 174 -4.87 -14.61 -5.53
C GLY A 174 -4.10 -15.26 -4.40
N ARG A 175 -2.79 -14.99 -4.31
CA ARG A 175 -1.92 -15.57 -3.30
C ARG A 175 -1.72 -14.61 -2.14
N LEU A 176 -2.20 -14.98 -0.96
CA LEU A 176 -1.87 -14.32 0.30
C LEU A 176 -0.41 -14.61 0.63
N GLU A 177 0.36 -13.58 0.94
CA GLU A 177 1.73 -13.68 1.42
C GLU A 177 1.91 -12.80 2.65
N VAL A 178 2.64 -13.30 3.65
CA VAL A 178 2.96 -12.55 4.86
C VAL A 178 4.46 -12.34 4.96
N TRP A 179 4.85 -11.08 5.14
CA TRP A 179 6.23 -10.62 5.10
C TRP A 179 6.61 -9.90 6.39
N ARG A 180 7.86 -10.07 6.81
CA ARG A 180 8.44 -9.38 7.96
C ARG A 180 9.72 -8.67 7.56
N LEU A 181 9.86 -7.42 8.02
CA LEU A 181 11.10 -6.66 7.92
C LEU A 181 12.12 -7.19 8.94
N ARG A 182 13.29 -7.61 8.45
CA ARG A 182 14.44 -8.09 9.24
C ARG A 182 15.74 -7.55 8.63
N ALA A 183 16.55 -6.87 9.44
CA ALA A 183 17.87 -6.36 9.04
C ALA A 183 17.87 -5.59 7.70
N GLY A 184 16.84 -4.77 7.45
CA GLY A 184 16.70 -4.00 6.20
C GLY A 184 16.26 -4.82 4.98
N GLY A 185 15.80 -6.06 5.16
CA GLY A 185 15.24 -6.90 4.09
C GLY A 185 13.84 -7.44 4.45
N LEU A 186 13.07 -7.82 3.43
CA LEU A 186 11.75 -8.45 3.61
C LEU A 186 11.88 -9.97 3.49
N SER A 187 11.48 -10.67 4.56
CA SER A 187 11.46 -12.13 4.61
C SER A 187 10.03 -12.65 4.60
N ARG A 188 9.71 -13.60 3.71
CA ARG A 188 8.37 -14.21 3.63
C ARG A 188 8.24 -15.27 4.71
N LEU A 189 7.25 -15.13 5.58
CA LEU A 189 6.93 -16.08 6.64
C LEU A 189 5.93 -17.14 6.18
N ALA A 190 4.95 -16.73 5.37
CA ALA A 190 3.89 -17.62 4.93
C ALA A 190 3.35 -17.26 3.56
N ALA A 191 2.71 -18.24 2.92
CA ALA A 191 1.91 -18.02 1.72
C ALA A 191 0.77 -19.04 1.62
N LEU A 192 -0.41 -18.58 1.19
CA LEU A 192 -1.59 -19.40 0.95
C LEU A 192 -2.28 -18.91 -0.34
N ASP A 193 -2.79 -19.83 -1.15
CA ASP A 193 -3.52 -19.50 -2.38
C ASP A 193 -5.03 -19.41 -2.13
N GLY A 194 -5.75 -18.78 -3.05
CA GLY A 194 -7.22 -18.81 -3.09
C GLY A 194 -7.91 -17.60 -2.47
N PHE A 195 -7.31 -16.41 -2.56
CA PHE A 195 -7.83 -15.16 -1.98
C PHE A 195 -7.96 -14.04 -3.02
N SER A 196 -8.89 -13.11 -2.80
CA SER A 196 -9.02 -11.90 -3.63
C SER A 196 -9.47 -10.73 -2.76
N ASN A 197 -8.56 -9.82 -2.42
CA ASN A 197 -8.86 -8.63 -1.62
C ASN A 197 -8.99 -7.34 -2.47
N HIS A 198 -9.33 -7.45 -3.76
CA HIS A 198 -9.57 -6.26 -4.58
C HIS A 198 -10.54 -6.55 -5.73
N VAL A 199 -11.30 -5.52 -6.14
CA VAL A 199 -12.14 -5.53 -7.34
C VAL A 199 -11.53 -4.58 -8.35
N ILE A 200 -11.29 -5.05 -9.57
CA ILE A 200 -10.68 -4.23 -10.63
C ILE A 200 -11.50 -2.95 -10.87
N GLY A 201 -10.81 -1.81 -10.97
CA GLY A 201 -11.42 -0.49 -11.15
C GLY A 201 -11.97 0.14 -9.88
N SER A 202 -11.90 -0.53 -8.72
CA SER A 202 -12.33 0.03 -7.44
C SER A 202 -11.25 0.91 -6.85
N ARG A 203 -11.65 2.03 -6.21
CA ARG A 203 -10.77 2.78 -5.31
C ARG A 203 -10.70 2.18 -3.90
N THR A 204 -11.51 1.16 -3.60
CA THR A 204 -11.57 0.54 -2.28
C THR A 204 -10.54 -0.57 -2.15
N LEU A 205 -9.49 -0.33 -1.35
CA LEU A 205 -8.40 -1.28 -1.11
C LEU A 205 -8.63 -2.19 0.11
N GLY A 206 -9.52 -1.80 1.03
CA GLY A 206 -9.68 -2.41 2.35
C GLY A 206 -10.56 -3.67 2.41
N LEU A 207 -10.39 -4.64 1.51
CA LEU A 207 -11.15 -5.91 1.55
C LEU A 207 -10.49 -6.93 2.50
N ALA A 208 -9.94 -6.50 3.62
CA ALA A 208 -9.41 -7.35 4.66
C ALA A 208 -9.49 -6.63 6.01
N ALA A 209 -9.56 -7.39 7.08
CA ALA A 209 -9.54 -6.87 8.45
C ALA A 209 -8.74 -7.82 9.36
N VAL A 210 -8.33 -7.30 10.51
CA VAL A 210 -7.56 -8.03 11.51
C VAL A 210 -8.34 -8.08 12.82
N GLY A 211 -8.34 -9.22 13.50
CA GLY A 211 -8.94 -9.43 14.82
C GLY A 211 -8.64 -10.82 15.34
N ASP A 212 -8.74 -11.04 16.64
CA ASP A 212 -8.56 -12.35 17.28
C ASP A 212 -9.85 -13.18 17.12
N VAL A 213 -9.93 -14.02 16.08
CA VAL A 213 -11.15 -14.72 15.66
C VAL A 213 -11.34 -16.03 16.43
N ASP A 214 -10.26 -16.75 16.71
CA ASP A 214 -10.32 -17.99 17.51
C ASP A 214 -10.17 -17.78 19.02
N GLY A 215 -9.80 -16.58 19.47
CA GLY A 215 -9.76 -16.19 20.88
C GLY A 215 -8.48 -16.62 21.59
N ASP A 216 -7.39 -16.83 20.84
CA ASP A 216 -6.10 -17.28 21.38
C ASP A 216 -5.17 -16.11 21.79
N GLY A 217 -5.62 -14.87 21.59
CA GLY A 217 -4.87 -13.66 21.89
C GLY A 217 -3.90 -13.22 20.79
N VAL A 218 -3.81 -13.94 19.67
CA VAL A 218 -3.03 -13.59 18.48
C VAL A 218 -3.95 -13.05 17.40
N ALA A 219 -3.47 -12.07 16.63
CA ALA A 219 -4.29 -11.45 15.61
C ALA A 219 -4.45 -12.36 14.37
N ASP A 220 -5.69 -12.57 13.93
CA ASP A 220 -6.03 -13.27 12.70
C ASP A 220 -6.38 -12.31 11.56
N LEU A 221 -6.18 -12.75 10.33
CA LEU A 221 -6.59 -12.05 9.12
C LEU A 221 -7.93 -12.58 8.62
N VAL A 222 -8.89 -11.70 8.38
CA VAL A 222 -10.16 -12.02 7.70
C VAL A 222 -10.21 -11.33 6.34
N LEU A 223 -10.29 -12.13 5.27
CA LEU A 223 -10.33 -11.64 3.89
C LEU A 223 -11.15 -12.57 2.97
N PRO A 224 -11.65 -12.09 1.83
CA PRO A 224 -12.45 -12.90 0.93
C PRO A 224 -11.67 -14.03 0.26
N ASP A 225 -12.36 -15.14 -0.02
CA ASP A 225 -11.87 -16.16 -0.94
C ASP A 225 -11.69 -15.61 -2.38
N ALA A 226 -11.07 -16.38 -3.27
CA ALA A 226 -10.78 -15.94 -4.64
C ALA A 226 -12.03 -15.54 -5.44
N ARG A 227 -13.19 -16.15 -5.13
CA ARG A 227 -14.49 -15.82 -5.75
C ARG A 227 -15.19 -14.65 -5.06
N ARG A 228 -14.66 -14.20 -3.91
CA ARG A 228 -15.22 -13.22 -2.98
C ARG A 228 -16.59 -13.60 -2.44
N THR A 229 -16.97 -14.88 -2.47
CA THR A 229 -18.27 -15.40 -2.04
C THR A 229 -18.29 -15.85 -0.59
N ALA A 230 -17.12 -15.93 0.06
CA ALA A 230 -16.99 -16.21 1.48
C ALA A 230 -15.90 -15.31 2.10
N LEU A 231 -16.04 -15.00 3.38
CA LEU A 231 -14.95 -14.50 4.21
C LEU A 231 -14.18 -15.68 4.79
N VAL A 232 -12.86 -15.59 4.80
CA VAL A 232 -11.95 -16.64 5.29
C VAL A 232 -11.11 -16.05 6.40
N ALA A 233 -11.07 -16.73 7.54
CA ALA A 233 -10.18 -16.39 8.65
C ALA A 233 -8.88 -17.20 8.53
N VAL A 234 -7.75 -16.52 8.65
CA VAL A 234 -6.40 -17.08 8.55
C VAL A 234 -5.60 -16.64 9.75
N THR A 235 -5.10 -17.60 10.52
CA THR A 235 -4.17 -17.34 11.63
C THR A 235 -2.74 -17.61 11.20
N LEU A 236 -1.80 -16.92 11.83
CA LEU A 236 -0.37 -17.22 11.79
C LEU A 236 0.20 -17.55 13.18
N ALA A 237 -0.64 -17.75 14.20
CA ALA A 237 -0.23 -18.15 15.53
C ALA A 237 0.70 -19.38 15.50
N GLY A 238 1.80 -19.31 16.25
CA GLY A 238 2.85 -20.34 16.23
C GLY A 238 3.71 -20.35 14.96
N GLY A 239 3.67 -19.29 14.15
CA GLY A 239 4.54 -19.08 12.99
C GLY A 239 4.13 -19.84 11.72
N ARG A 240 2.92 -20.43 11.68
CA ARG A 240 2.41 -21.16 10.52
C ARG A 240 1.05 -20.64 10.09
N ALA A 241 0.94 -20.20 8.84
CA ALA A 241 -0.36 -19.81 8.29
C ALA A 241 -1.28 -21.03 8.12
N ARG A 242 -2.49 -20.94 8.68
CA ARG A 242 -3.57 -21.91 8.48
C ARG A 242 -4.91 -21.18 8.35
N ILE A 243 -5.80 -21.72 7.52
CA ILE A 243 -7.20 -21.30 7.52
C ILE A 243 -7.85 -21.87 8.78
N ILE A 244 -8.50 -21.02 9.56
CA ILE A 244 -9.20 -21.41 10.79
C ILE A 244 -10.71 -21.44 10.61
N GLY A 245 -11.21 -20.92 9.48
CA GLY A 245 -12.63 -20.91 9.22
C GLY A 245 -13.05 -20.23 7.92
N ARG A 246 -14.30 -20.47 7.52
CA ARG A 246 -14.92 -19.86 6.35
C ARG A 246 -16.40 -19.55 6.62
N ALA A 247 -16.79 -18.30 6.39
CA ALA A 247 -18.18 -17.87 6.51
C ALA A 247 -18.71 -17.45 5.13
N ALA A 248 -19.75 -18.12 4.65
CA ALA A 248 -20.39 -17.79 3.38
C ALA A 248 -21.06 -16.41 3.42
N MET A 249 -20.93 -15.64 2.34
CA MET A 249 -21.59 -14.35 2.18
C MET A 249 -22.74 -14.46 1.18
N PRO A 250 -23.87 -13.76 1.40
CA PRO A 250 -25.05 -13.86 0.53
C PRO A 250 -24.85 -13.21 -0.86
N ALA A 251 -23.71 -12.56 -1.08
CA ALA A 251 -23.27 -12.02 -2.36
C ALA A 251 -21.76 -11.75 -2.33
N PRO A 252 -21.13 -11.54 -3.49
CA PRO A 252 -19.71 -11.23 -3.56
C PRO A 252 -19.34 -10.01 -2.70
N VAL A 253 -18.26 -10.12 -1.93
CA VAL A 253 -17.60 -9.00 -1.24
C VAL A 253 -16.93 -8.11 -2.28
N VAL A 254 -17.20 -6.81 -2.23
CA VAL A 254 -16.72 -5.84 -3.24
C VAL A 254 -16.08 -4.60 -2.64
N GLY A 255 -16.11 -4.45 -1.32
CA GLY A 255 -15.56 -3.29 -0.64
C GLY A 255 -15.18 -3.60 0.80
N THR A 256 -15.08 -2.55 1.61
CA THR A 256 -14.48 -2.59 2.94
C THR A 256 -14.95 -3.77 3.79
N VAL A 257 -13.99 -4.52 4.31
CA VAL A 257 -14.16 -5.51 5.39
C VAL A 257 -13.72 -4.84 6.68
N SER A 258 -14.48 -5.02 7.75
CA SER A 258 -14.21 -4.42 9.06
C SER A 258 -14.63 -5.33 10.18
N ILE A 259 -13.88 -5.32 11.27
CA ILE A 259 -14.22 -6.04 12.51
C ILE A 259 -14.65 -5.04 13.57
N SER A 260 -15.71 -5.36 14.30
CA SER A 260 -16.19 -4.62 15.47
C SER A 260 -16.77 -5.59 16.49
N GLY A 261 -16.14 -5.69 17.66
CA GLY A 261 -16.34 -6.82 18.56
C GLY A 261 -16.12 -8.16 17.84
N GLU A 262 -16.95 -9.14 18.12
CA GLU A 262 -16.89 -10.47 17.50
C GLU A 262 -17.64 -10.56 16.16
N ARG A 263 -17.76 -9.45 15.43
CA ARG A 263 -18.50 -9.39 14.16
C ARG A 263 -17.63 -8.87 13.04
N VAL A 264 -17.65 -9.57 11.92
CA VAL A 264 -17.06 -9.14 10.65
C VAL A 264 -18.15 -8.60 9.75
N SER A 265 -18.01 -7.37 9.28
CA SER A 265 -18.90 -6.75 8.30
C SER A 265 -18.17 -6.52 6.98
N ALA A 266 -18.88 -6.65 5.86
CA ALA A 266 -18.33 -6.43 4.53
C ALA A 266 -19.34 -5.73 3.59
N SER A 267 -18.84 -4.85 2.72
CA SER A 267 -19.62 -4.30 1.61
C SER A 267 -19.78 -5.34 0.51
N LEU A 268 -21.02 -5.59 0.10
CA LEU A 268 -21.40 -6.64 -0.86
C LEU A 268 -21.92 -6.05 -2.17
N ALA A 269 -21.84 -6.86 -3.23
CA ALA A 269 -22.42 -6.52 -4.52
C ALA A 269 -23.92 -6.19 -4.42
N GLY A 270 -24.34 -5.17 -5.18
CA GLY A 270 -25.69 -4.60 -5.11
C GLY A 270 -25.87 -3.58 -3.98
N GLY A 271 -24.79 -3.00 -3.44
CA GLY A 271 -24.85 -1.92 -2.45
C GLY A 271 -25.28 -2.36 -1.05
N ARG A 272 -25.26 -3.66 -0.76
CA ARG A 272 -25.66 -4.23 0.53
C ARG A 272 -24.49 -4.32 1.50
N ARG A 273 -24.79 -4.49 2.78
CA ARG A 273 -23.82 -4.87 3.81
C ARG A 273 -24.16 -6.26 4.33
N GLY A 274 -23.15 -7.11 4.47
CA GLY A 274 -23.27 -8.42 5.11
C GLY A 274 -22.47 -8.45 6.41
N THR A 275 -22.92 -9.22 7.39
CA THR A 275 -22.25 -9.37 8.67
C THR A 275 -22.34 -10.80 9.16
N VAL A 276 -21.22 -11.35 9.63
CA VAL A 276 -21.09 -12.68 10.24
C VAL A 276 -20.43 -12.54 11.61
N SER A 277 -20.71 -13.43 12.56
CA SER A 277 -20.00 -13.49 13.84
C SER A 277 -18.71 -14.32 13.71
N PHE A 278 -17.78 -14.19 14.66
CA PHE A 278 -16.61 -15.06 14.75
C PHE A 278 -16.99 -16.54 14.87
N ALA A 279 -18.11 -16.85 15.53
CA ALA A 279 -18.63 -18.21 15.61
C ALA A 279 -18.89 -18.84 14.23
N ALA A 280 -19.24 -18.05 13.21
CA ALA A 280 -19.49 -18.55 11.85
C ALA A 280 -18.23 -19.05 11.12
N PHE A 281 -17.04 -18.88 11.71
CA PHE A 281 -15.78 -19.42 11.21
C PHE A 281 -15.44 -20.78 11.83
N ARG A 282 -16.18 -21.25 12.83
CA ARG A 282 -15.86 -22.49 13.57
C ARG A 282 -16.54 -23.74 13.01
N ASP A 283 -17.40 -23.58 12.01
CA ASP A 283 -18.11 -24.65 11.29
C ASP A 283 -17.34 -25.10 10.04
#